data_AF-A0A3C1Q3E5-F1
#
_entry.id   AF-A0A3C1Q3E5-F1
#
_cell.length_a   1.000
_cell.length_b   1.000
_cell.length_c   1.000
_cell.angle_alpha   90.00
_cell.angle_beta   90.00
_cell.angle_gamma   90.00
#
_symmetry.space_group_name_H-M   'P 1'
#
loop_
_entity.id
_entity.type
_entity.pdbx_description
1 polymer ?
#
loop_
_entity_poly.entity_id
_entity_poly.type
_entity_poly.pdbx_seq_one_letter_code
_entity_poly.pdbx_strand_id
1 'polypeptide(L)'
;MNKKTFLVTAIIGFLFVGGVGFGYYTLKMNANSFKAIAIPVNGLPTELCEGWEAAFQEVLSDEAILQDIADETEYAEKLGVPPEEAVSHLNKAIKVEFVKRKNWIQIGLWGKKRQNEDLLKIAELLHETAVENIVKIEPSFQQYLDAIEKQQAAAKSRQP
;
A
#
# COMPACT_ATOMS: atom_id res chain seq x y z
N MET A 1 -21.98 49.06 -20.78
CA MET A 1 -21.31 48.47 -19.60
C MET A 1 -19.94 49.12 -19.47
N ASN A 2 -19.61 49.72 -18.32
CA ASN A 2 -18.39 50.53 -18.18
C ASN A 2 -17.16 49.62 -18.12
N LYS A 3 -16.03 49.96 -18.78
CA LYS A 3 -14.84 49.08 -18.88
C LYS A 3 -14.33 48.60 -17.51
N LYS A 4 -14.50 49.41 -16.46
CA LYS A 4 -14.15 49.06 -15.07
C LYS A 4 -15.04 47.95 -14.47
N THR A 5 -16.32 47.90 -14.83
CA THR A 5 -17.27 46.91 -14.30
C THR A 5 -16.99 45.52 -14.88
N PHE A 6 -16.64 45.43 -16.16
CA PHE A 6 -16.31 44.15 -16.81
C PHE A 6 -15.02 43.51 -16.25
N LEU A 7 -14.00 44.33 -15.97
CA LEU A 7 -12.73 43.85 -15.42
C LEU A 7 -12.91 43.28 -14.00
N VAL A 8 -13.72 43.94 -13.16
CA VAL A 8 -14.00 43.48 -11.79
C VAL A 8 -14.81 42.18 -11.81
N THR A 9 -15.81 42.05 -12.68
CA THR A 9 -16.60 40.80 -12.80
C THR A 9 -15.75 39.65 -13.35
N ALA A 10 -14.83 39.93 -14.28
CA ALA A 10 -13.91 38.92 -14.80
C ALA A 10 -12.90 38.43 -13.74
N ILE A 11 -12.35 39.33 -12.90
CA ILE A 11 -11.44 38.96 -11.81
C ILE A 11 -12.16 38.13 -10.75
N ILE A 12 -13.38 38.52 -10.37
CA ILE A 12 -14.20 37.75 -9.42
C ILE A 12 -14.54 36.37 -10.01
N GLY A 13 -14.95 36.31 -11.28
CA GLY A 13 -15.20 35.03 -11.97
C GLY A 13 -13.96 34.12 -12.01
N PHE A 14 -12.78 34.68 -12.26
CA PHE A 14 -11.52 33.94 -12.30
C PHE A 14 -11.10 33.42 -10.92
N LEU A 15 -11.31 34.20 -9.85
CA LEU A 15 -11.07 33.77 -8.47
C LEU A 15 -12.00 32.64 -8.05
N PHE A 16 -13.28 32.68 -8.45
CA PHE A 16 -14.23 31.60 -8.16
C PHE A 16 -13.88 30.31 -8.95
N VAL A 17 -13.55 30.41 -10.24
CA VAL A 17 -13.19 29.23 -11.05
C VAL A 17 -11.85 28.63 -10.59
N GLY A 18 -10.85 29.47 -10.26
CA GLY A 18 -9.57 29.04 -9.71
C GLY A 18 -9.71 28.40 -8.32
N GLY A 19 -10.52 28.98 -7.44
CA GLY A 19 -10.77 28.47 -6.08
C GLY A 19 -11.52 27.14 -6.06
N VAL A 20 -12.55 26.99 -6.91
CA VAL A 20 -13.34 25.74 -7.00
C VAL A 20 -12.50 24.60 -7.61
N GLY A 21 -11.72 24.88 -8.66
CA GLY A 21 -10.82 23.90 -9.25
C GLY A 21 -9.73 23.44 -8.29
N PHE A 22 -9.14 24.37 -7.53
CA PHE A 22 -8.14 24.06 -6.50
C PHE A 22 -8.74 23.27 -5.33
N GLY A 23 -9.94 23.63 -4.87
CA GLY A 23 -10.66 22.89 -3.82
C GLY A 23 -10.98 21.45 -4.23
N TYR A 24 -11.44 21.25 -5.47
CA TYR A 24 -11.72 19.90 -5.98
C TYR A 24 -10.45 19.06 -6.12
N TYR A 25 -9.37 19.65 -6.63
CA TYR A 25 -8.08 18.97 -6.78
C TYR A 25 -7.49 18.55 -5.42
N THR A 26 -7.48 19.45 -4.44
CA THR A 26 -6.96 19.16 -3.09
C THR A 26 -7.76 18.07 -2.40
N LEU A 27 -9.10 18.09 -2.51
CA LEU A 27 -9.96 17.03 -1.97
C LEU A 27 -9.67 15.66 -2.60
N LYS A 28 -9.48 15.61 -3.92
CA LYS A 28 -9.13 14.37 -4.64
C LYS A 28 -7.78 13.80 -4.21
N MET A 29 -6.79 14.66 -3.97
CA MET A 29 -5.43 14.25 -3.56
C MET A 29 -5.33 13.87 -2.07
N ASN A 30 -6.25 14.36 -1.23
CA ASN A 30 -6.35 14.02 0.19
C ASN A 30 -7.31 12.85 0.49
N ALA A 31 -7.89 12.23 -0.56
CA ALA A 31 -8.66 11.01 -0.41
C ALA A 31 -7.77 9.86 0.09
N ASN A 32 -8.38 8.93 0.83
CA ASN A 32 -7.68 7.72 1.30
C ASN A 32 -7.30 6.84 0.11
N SER A 33 -6.12 6.23 0.19
CA SER A 33 -5.56 5.34 -0.82
C SER A 33 -4.97 4.13 -0.12
N PHE A 34 -5.22 2.94 -0.68
CA PHE A 34 -4.61 1.70 -0.23
C PHE A 34 -3.63 1.23 -1.30
N LYS A 35 -2.39 0.97 -0.89
CA LYS A 35 -1.35 0.40 -1.75
C LYS A 35 -0.90 -0.91 -1.15
N ALA A 36 -0.90 -1.96 -1.97
CA ALA A 36 -0.62 -3.31 -1.54
C ALA A 36 0.00 -4.13 -2.66
N ILE A 37 0.82 -5.08 -2.27
CA ILE A 37 1.27 -6.18 -3.10
C ILE A 37 0.32 -7.36 -2.88
N ALA A 38 -0.09 -8.00 -3.98
CA ALA A 38 -1.00 -9.13 -3.96
C ALA A 38 -0.23 -10.42 -4.26
N ILE A 39 -0.26 -11.35 -3.31
CA ILE A 39 0.27 -12.70 -3.46
C ILE A 39 -0.89 -13.58 -3.93
N PRO A 40 -0.88 -14.08 -5.18
CA PRO A 40 -1.90 -15.03 -5.60
C PRO A 40 -1.79 -16.30 -4.77
N VAL A 41 -2.92 -16.96 -4.47
CA VAL A 41 -3.01 -18.24 -3.73
C VAL A 41 -4.08 -19.15 -4.35
N ASN A 42 -4.16 -19.14 -5.69
CA ASN A 42 -5.19 -19.88 -6.43
C ASN A 42 -5.12 -21.39 -6.18
N GLY A 43 -6.26 -21.99 -5.84
CA GLY A 43 -6.39 -23.43 -5.66
C GLY A 43 -5.90 -23.96 -4.30
N LEU A 44 -5.52 -23.09 -3.38
CA LEU A 44 -5.15 -23.48 -2.02
C LEU A 44 -6.37 -23.57 -1.09
N PRO A 45 -6.34 -24.43 -0.05
CA PRO A 45 -7.38 -24.48 0.96
C PRO A 45 -7.54 -23.15 1.70
N THR A 46 -8.78 -22.72 1.94
CA THR A 46 -9.09 -21.48 2.67
C THR A 46 -8.40 -21.41 4.03
N GLU A 47 -8.43 -22.50 4.79
CA GLU A 47 -7.83 -22.58 6.14
C GLU A 47 -6.32 -22.34 6.11
N LEU A 48 -5.63 -22.81 5.07
CA LEU A 48 -4.21 -22.57 4.88
C LEU A 48 -3.93 -21.08 4.59
N CYS A 49 -4.74 -20.48 3.72
CA CYS A 49 -4.61 -19.05 3.38
C CYS A 49 -4.93 -18.14 4.57
N GLU A 50 -5.92 -18.49 5.39
CA GLU A 50 -6.24 -17.77 6.63
C GLU A 50 -5.12 -17.93 7.68
N GLY A 51 -4.50 -19.11 7.76
CA GLY A 51 -3.32 -19.33 8.60
C GLY A 51 -2.14 -18.44 8.19
N TRP A 52 -1.86 -18.35 6.89
CA TRP A 52 -0.82 -17.45 6.38
C TRP A 52 -1.15 -15.97 6.57
N GLU A 53 -2.40 -15.57 6.38
CA GLU A 53 -2.86 -14.21 6.69
C GLU A 53 -2.57 -13.86 8.15
N ALA A 54 -2.92 -14.74 9.09
CA ALA A 54 -2.66 -14.53 10.51
C ALA A 54 -1.16 -14.45 10.82
N ALA A 55 -0.35 -15.34 10.23
CA ALA A 55 1.10 -15.32 10.40
C ALA A 55 1.73 -14.03 9.84
N PHE A 56 1.26 -13.53 8.70
CA PHE A 56 1.67 -12.23 8.16
C PHE A 56 1.28 -11.07 9.08
N GLN A 57 0.09 -11.10 9.66
CA GLN A 57 -0.36 -10.10 10.64
C GLN A 57 0.50 -10.11 11.90
N GLU A 58 0.88 -11.30 12.38
CA GLU A 58 1.76 -11.45 13.55
C GLU A 58 3.14 -10.85 13.27
N VAL A 59 3.78 -11.23 12.17
CA VAL A 59 5.08 -10.69 11.74
C VAL A 59 5.04 -9.16 11.61
N LEU A 60 4.01 -8.63 10.95
CA LEU A 60 3.86 -7.19 10.74
C LEU A 60 3.25 -6.44 11.93
N SER A 61 3.10 -7.11 13.08
CA SER A 61 2.80 -6.47 14.36
C SER A 61 4.05 -6.36 15.26
N ASP A 62 5.16 -6.97 14.87
CA ASP A 62 6.42 -6.91 15.62
C ASP A 62 7.03 -5.50 15.53
N GLU A 63 7.23 -4.88 16.69
CA GLU A 63 7.71 -3.50 16.79
C GLU A 63 9.10 -3.30 16.19
N ALA A 64 10.01 -4.29 16.32
CA ALA A 64 11.35 -4.19 15.76
C ALA A 64 11.31 -4.22 14.23
N ILE A 65 10.49 -5.11 13.66
CA ILE A 65 10.27 -5.18 12.21
C ILE A 65 9.68 -3.87 11.68
N LEU A 66 8.69 -3.32 12.39
CA LEU A 66 8.07 -2.05 11.99
C LEU A 66 9.00 -0.85 12.15
N GLN A 67 9.90 -0.86 13.14
CA GLN A 67 10.94 0.15 13.31
C GLN A 67 11.92 0.12 12.13
N ASP A 68 12.44 -1.07 11.78
CA ASP A 68 13.37 -1.23 10.65
C ASP A 68 12.75 -0.72 9.33
N ILE A 69 11.48 -1.08 9.07
CA ILE A 69 10.75 -0.61 7.89
C ILE A 69 10.53 0.90 7.93
N ALA A 70 10.16 1.46 9.09
CA ALA A 70 9.94 2.89 9.23
C ALA A 70 11.21 3.70 8.98
N ASP A 71 12.36 3.20 9.44
CA ASP A 71 13.66 3.83 9.28
C ASP A 71 14.17 3.73 7.84
N GLU A 72 14.14 2.53 7.25
CA GLU A 72 14.62 2.30 5.88
C GLU A 72 13.80 3.07 4.84
N THR A 73 12.49 3.22 5.08
CA THR A 73 11.61 3.96 4.16
C THR A 73 11.55 5.46 4.44
N GLU A 74 12.21 5.96 5.49
CA GLU A 74 12.06 7.33 5.99
C GLU A 74 10.57 7.69 6.19
N TYR A 75 9.80 6.76 6.77
CA TYR A 75 8.34 6.78 6.80
C TYR A 75 7.76 8.09 7.35
N ALA A 76 8.33 8.56 8.47
CA ALA A 76 7.94 9.79 9.14
C ALA A 76 8.02 11.01 8.22
N GLU A 77 9.15 11.16 7.52
CA GLU A 77 9.37 12.27 6.61
C GLU A 77 8.46 12.18 5.38
N LYS A 78 8.43 11.01 4.72
CA LYS A 78 7.67 10.82 3.47
C LYS A 78 6.16 10.96 3.69
N LEU A 79 5.64 10.51 4.82
CA LEU A 79 4.22 10.60 5.12
C LEU A 79 3.83 11.82 5.98
N GLY A 80 4.80 12.62 6.44
CA GLY A 80 4.57 13.79 7.28
C GLY A 80 4.00 13.42 8.66
N VAL A 81 4.49 12.33 9.22
CA VAL A 81 4.13 11.83 10.56
C VAL A 81 5.25 12.21 11.53
N PRO A 82 4.94 12.60 12.78
CA PRO A 82 5.98 12.83 13.79
C PRO A 82 6.88 11.59 13.95
N PRO A 83 8.22 11.72 13.98
CA PRO A 83 9.12 10.57 14.12
C PRO A 83 8.78 9.64 15.29
N GLU A 84 8.39 10.23 16.43
CA GLU A 84 7.99 9.53 17.64
C GLU A 84 6.69 8.71 17.50
N GLU A 85 5.87 8.99 16.48
CA GLU A 85 4.62 8.27 16.21
C GLU A 85 4.75 7.31 15.03
N ALA A 86 5.87 7.31 14.31
CA ALA A 86 6.04 6.64 13.01
C ALA A 86 5.67 5.16 13.04
N VAL A 87 6.23 4.40 13.98
CA VAL A 87 5.96 2.96 14.15
C VAL A 87 4.50 2.70 14.51
N SER A 88 3.97 3.45 15.47
CA SER A 88 2.57 3.30 15.90
C SER A 88 1.57 3.64 14.79
N HIS A 89 1.91 4.61 13.94
CA HIS A 89 1.11 5.02 12.79
C HIS A 89 1.22 3.98 11.67
N LEU A 90 2.43 3.50 11.38
CA LEU A 90 2.68 2.44 10.41
C LEU A 90 1.90 1.17 10.76
N ASN A 91 1.97 0.70 12.02
CA ASN A 91 1.21 -0.45 12.50
C ASN A 91 -0.30 -0.30 12.21
N LYS A 92 -0.88 0.85 12.54
CA LYS A 92 -2.30 1.14 12.27
C LYS A 92 -2.63 1.26 10.78
N ALA A 93 -1.67 1.66 9.97
CA ALA A 93 -1.85 1.85 8.53
C ALA A 93 -1.78 0.53 7.77
N ILE A 94 -0.98 -0.43 8.25
CA ILE A 94 -0.82 -1.75 7.63
C ILE A 94 -2.14 -2.50 7.64
N LYS A 95 -2.39 -3.19 6.53
CA LYS A 95 -3.49 -4.13 6.40
C LYS A 95 -3.01 -5.35 5.62
N VAL A 96 -3.15 -6.51 6.26
CA VAL A 96 -3.01 -7.81 5.62
C VAL A 96 -4.41 -8.42 5.51
N GLU A 97 -4.80 -8.84 4.32
CA GLU A 97 -6.13 -9.44 4.09
C GLU A 97 -6.08 -10.59 3.08
N PHE A 98 -6.66 -11.74 3.43
CA PHE A 98 -6.98 -12.78 2.46
C PHE A 98 -8.30 -12.48 1.72
N VAL A 99 -8.18 -12.01 0.49
CA VAL A 99 -9.33 -11.67 -0.37
C VAL A 99 -9.87 -12.93 -1.05
N LYS A 100 -10.71 -13.70 -0.32
CA LYS A 100 -11.31 -14.98 -0.77
C LYS A 100 -11.84 -14.95 -2.20
N ARG A 101 -12.63 -13.94 -2.56
CA ARG A 101 -13.22 -13.80 -3.91
C ARG A 101 -12.19 -13.68 -5.05
N LYS A 102 -10.96 -13.25 -4.74
CA LYS A 102 -9.86 -13.12 -5.71
C LYS A 102 -8.79 -14.20 -5.52
N ASN A 103 -8.87 -14.99 -4.45
CA ASN A 103 -7.85 -15.94 -4.01
C ASN A 103 -6.46 -15.30 -3.87
N TRP A 104 -6.36 -14.09 -3.31
CA TRP A 104 -5.06 -13.42 -3.08
C TRP A 104 -4.93 -13.00 -1.62
N ILE A 105 -3.72 -13.09 -1.08
CA ILE A 105 -3.35 -12.41 0.16
C ILE A 105 -2.79 -11.04 -0.23
N GLN A 106 -3.31 -9.98 0.36
CA GLN A 106 -2.88 -8.61 0.12
C GLN A 106 -2.12 -8.12 1.33
N ILE A 107 -0.91 -7.59 1.11
CA ILE A 107 -0.09 -6.94 2.14
C ILE A 107 0.14 -5.51 1.69
N GLY A 108 -0.28 -4.55 2.50
CA GLY A 108 -0.16 -3.16 2.14
C GLY A 108 -0.51 -2.21 3.27
N LEU A 109 -0.68 -0.94 2.93
CA LEU A 109 -0.97 0.11 3.90
C LEU A 109 -1.89 1.20 3.35
N TRP A 110 -2.62 1.83 4.27
CA TRP A 110 -3.45 3.00 4.01
C TRP A 110 -2.66 4.31 4.13
N GLY A 111 -2.96 5.25 3.25
CA GLY A 111 -2.47 6.61 3.33
C GLY A 111 -3.28 7.56 2.47
N LYS A 112 -2.68 8.68 2.06
CA LYS A 112 -3.34 9.67 1.19
C LYS A 112 -2.94 9.48 -0.27
N LYS A 113 -3.84 9.80 -1.19
CA LYS A 113 -3.60 9.66 -2.63
C LYS A 113 -2.37 10.45 -3.12
N ARG A 114 -2.10 11.61 -2.52
CA ARG A 114 -0.90 12.42 -2.78
C ARG A 114 0.42 11.70 -2.45
N GLN A 115 0.39 10.67 -1.61
CA GLN A 115 1.56 9.90 -1.15
C GLN A 115 1.69 8.56 -1.91
N ASN A 116 0.94 8.37 -3.01
CA ASN A 116 0.83 7.05 -3.65
C ASN A 116 2.15 6.41 -4.09
N GLU A 117 3.13 7.22 -4.50
CA GLU A 117 4.44 6.73 -4.92
C GLU A 117 5.23 6.21 -3.72
N ASP A 118 5.24 6.95 -2.61
CA ASP A 118 5.90 6.54 -1.37
C ASP A 118 5.19 5.34 -0.74
N LEU A 119 3.85 5.35 -0.70
CA LEU A 119 3.05 4.22 -0.22
C LEU A 119 3.29 2.95 -1.02
N LEU A 120 3.61 3.05 -2.33
CA LEU A 120 3.93 1.88 -3.13
C LEU A 120 5.28 1.30 -2.72
N LYS A 121 6.32 2.14 -2.59
CA LYS A 121 7.66 1.70 -2.14
C LYS A 121 7.63 1.10 -0.74
N ILE A 122 6.87 1.71 0.17
CA ILE A 122 6.69 1.18 1.52
C ILE A 122 5.96 -0.18 1.46
N ALA A 123 4.95 -0.33 0.61
CA ALA A 123 4.25 -1.61 0.44
C ALA A 123 5.15 -2.71 -0.16
N GLU A 124 6.09 -2.36 -1.05
CA GLU A 124 7.10 -3.27 -1.60
C GLU A 124 8.03 -3.78 -0.48
N LEU A 125 8.62 -2.88 0.31
CA LEU A 125 9.47 -3.27 1.43
C LEU A 125 8.70 -4.09 2.48
N LEU A 126 7.48 -3.65 2.85
CA LEU A 126 6.60 -4.40 3.75
C LEU A 126 6.39 -5.84 3.27
N HIS A 127 6.15 -6.01 1.97
CA HIS A 127 5.97 -7.34 1.39
C HIS A 127 7.27 -8.16 1.46
N GLU A 128 8.41 -7.58 1.08
CA GLU A 128 9.71 -8.27 1.11
C GLU A 128 10.08 -8.72 2.52
N THR A 129 10.03 -7.81 3.49
CA THR A 129 10.33 -8.12 4.89
C THR A 129 9.34 -9.13 5.48
N ALA A 130 8.05 -9.02 5.15
CA ALA A 130 7.04 -9.97 5.61
C ALA A 130 7.28 -11.37 5.03
N VAL A 131 7.61 -11.48 3.74
CA VAL A 131 7.92 -12.75 3.09
C VAL A 131 9.18 -13.39 3.67
N GLU A 132 10.23 -12.61 3.92
CA GLU A 132 11.47 -13.13 4.50
C GLU A 132 11.26 -13.71 5.92
N ASN A 133 10.37 -13.10 6.69
CA ASN A 133 10.09 -13.54 8.05
C ASN A 133 9.04 -14.65 8.12
N ILE A 134 8.01 -14.63 7.26
CA ILE A 134 6.98 -15.67 7.29
C ILE A 134 7.55 -17.04 6.92
N VAL A 135 8.51 -17.14 5.99
CA VAL A 135 9.09 -18.42 5.60
C VAL A 135 9.88 -19.10 6.72
N LYS A 136 10.30 -18.32 7.75
CA LYS A 136 10.98 -18.84 8.95
C LYS A 136 10.00 -19.49 9.93
N ILE A 137 8.75 -19.01 9.98
CA ILE A 137 7.70 -19.52 10.89
C ILE A 137 6.73 -20.49 10.22
N GLU A 138 6.48 -20.32 8.93
CA GLU A 138 5.56 -21.11 8.12
C GLU A 138 6.29 -21.71 6.91
N PRO A 139 6.95 -22.88 7.07
CA PRO A 139 7.62 -23.58 5.96
C PRO A 139 6.69 -23.95 4.81
N SER A 140 5.39 -24.06 5.09
CA SER A 140 4.33 -24.29 4.10
C SER A 140 4.28 -23.17 3.05
N PHE A 141 4.57 -21.93 3.44
CA PHE A 141 4.62 -20.79 2.54
C PHE A 141 5.85 -20.83 1.62
N GLN A 142 7.01 -21.26 2.12
CA GLN A 142 8.21 -21.45 1.28
C GLN A 142 7.96 -22.49 0.18
N GLN A 143 7.34 -23.62 0.54
CA GLN A 143 6.98 -24.66 -0.44
C GLN A 143 6.05 -24.12 -1.53
N TYR A 144 5.17 -23.19 -1.16
CA TYR A 144 4.29 -22.52 -2.10
C TYR A 144 5.05 -21.61 -3.08
N LEU A 145 5.97 -20.77 -2.56
CA LEU A 145 6.81 -19.92 -3.39
C LEU A 145 7.64 -20.73 -4.40
N ASP A 146 8.28 -21.80 -3.94
CA ASP A 146 9.06 -22.71 -4.78
C ASP A 146 8.20 -23.35 -5.89
N ALA A 147 6.95 -23.70 -5.57
CA ALA A 147 6.03 -24.29 -6.53
C ALA A 147 5.61 -23.28 -7.61
N ILE A 148 5.33 -22.03 -7.23
CA ILE A 148 5.03 -20.98 -8.20
C ILE A 148 6.23 -20.70 -9.10
N GLU A 149 7.42 -20.57 -8.53
CA GLU A 149 8.64 -20.27 -9.30
C GLU A 149 8.90 -21.35 -10.36
N LYS A 150 8.77 -22.63 -9.98
CA LYS A 150 8.85 -23.76 -10.93
C LYS A 150 7.80 -23.68 -12.03
N GLN A 151 6.56 -23.33 -11.71
CA GLN A 151 5.50 -23.17 -12.71
C GLN A 151 5.80 -22.00 -13.67
N GLN A 152 6.28 -20.88 -13.16
CA GLN A 152 6.65 -19.73 -13.98
C GLN A 152 7.84 -20.04 -14.90
N ALA A 153 8.87 -20.71 -14.39
CA ALA A 153 10.02 -21.16 -15.18
C ALA A 153 9.59 -22.12 -16.30
N ALA A 154 8.70 -23.08 -15.98
CA ALA A 154 8.14 -24.01 -16.96
C ALA A 154 7.22 -23.34 -17.99
N ALA A 155 6.53 -22.26 -17.63
CA ALA A 155 5.71 -21.48 -18.56
C ALA A 155 6.59 -20.66 -19.53
N LYS A 156 7.66 -20.03 -19.02
CA LYS A 156 8.62 -19.26 -19.84
C LYS A 156 9.37 -20.15 -20.84
N SER A 157 9.73 -21.38 -20.47
CA SER A 157 10.41 -22.31 -21.39
C SER A 157 9.50 -22.91 -22.47
N ARG A 158 8.18 -22.75 -22.36
CA ARG A 158 7.17 -23.20 -23.34
C ARG A 158 6.68 -22.09 -24.26
N GLN A 159 7.13 -20.85 -24.09
CA GLN A 159 6.87 -19.77 -25.03
C GLN A 159 7.86 -19.90 -26.21
N PRO A 160 7.37 -20.00 -27.47
CA PRO A 160 8.22 -20.15 -28.66
C PRO A 160 9.07 -18.92 -28.95
#